data_AF-A0A084WSI4-F1
#
_entry.id   AF-A0A084WSI4-F1
#
_cell.length_a   1.000
_cell.length_b   1.000
_cell.length_c   1.000
_cell.angle_alpha   90.00
_cell.angle_beta   90.00
_cell.angle_gamma   90.00
#
_symmetry.space_group_name_H-M   'P 1'
#
loop_
_entity.id
_entity.type
_entity.pdbx_description
1 polymer ?
#
loop_
_entity_poly.entity_id
_entity_poly.type
_entity_poly.pdbx_seq_one_letter_code
_entity_poly.pdbx_strand_id
1 'polypeptide(L)'
;MCFASTKCATFEPGQSWDLTPFCGRSTCVLSDDAQPRLLELVEDCGPLPLANDKCKLDTEKTNKTAPFPSCCPSFTCEPGAKLEYPEVKTSTETSSEQPAKN
;
A
#
# COMPACT_ATOMS: atom_id res chain seq x y z
N MET A 1 -10.68 -3.86 17.29
CA MET A 1 -10.35 -4.97 16.36
C MET A 1 -10.68 -4.60 14.92
N CYS A 2 -9.72 -4.71 14.01
CA CYS A 2 -9.91 -4.64 12.56
C CYS A 2 -10.13 -6.04 11.98
N PHE A 3 -11.04 -6.19 11.00
CA PHE A 3 -11.25 -7.47 10.31
C PHE A 3 -10.41 -7.55 9.03
N ALA A 4 -9.59 -8.59 8.93
CA ALA A 4 -8.73 -8.86 7.79
C ALA A 4 -9.37 -9.92 6.87
N SER A 5 -9.93 -9.49 5.73
CA SER A 5 -10.60 -10.39 4.79
C SER A 5 -9.68 -11.46 4.20
N THR A 6 -8.42 -11.10 3.90
CA THR A 6 -7.39 -12.02 3.37
C THR A 6 -6.98 -13.11 4.36
N LYS A 7 -7.28 -12.93 5.65
CA LYS A 7 -6.94 -13.88 6.73
C LYS A 7 -8.16 -14.52 7.37
N CYS A 8 -9.37 -14.01 7.10
CA CYS A 8 -10.59 -14.38 7.81
C CYS A 8 -10.41 -14.32 9.35
N ALA A 9 -9.75 -13.25 9.82
CA ALA A 9 -9.35 -13.08 11.21
C ALA A 9 -9.51 -11.62 11.66
N THR A 10 -9.46 -11.39 12.97
CA THR A 10 -9.47 -10.06 13.57
C THR A 10 -8.13 -9.74 14.22
N PHE A 11 -7.74 -8.47 14.17
CA PHE A 11 -6.47 -7.96 14.68
C PHE A 11 -6.70 -6.76 15.58
N GLU A 12 -5.97 -6.68 16.68
CA GLU A 12 -6.02 -5.54 17.61
C GLU A 12 -5.22 -4.34 17.10
N PRO A 13 -5.52 -3.12 17.57
CA PRO A 13 -4.69 -1.95 17.26
C PRO A 13 -3.20 -2.21 17.53
N GLY A 14 -2.37 -1.86 16.56
CA GLY A 14 -0.92 -2.10 16.55
C GLY A 14 -0.50 -3.43 15.92
N GLN A 15 -1.42 -4.36 15.64
CA GLN A 15 -1.08 -5.60 14.94
C GLN A 15 -1.11 -5.43 13.42
N SER A 16 -0.18 -6.12 12.76
CA SER A 16 -0.06 -6.17 11.30
C SER A 16 -0.26 -7.57 10.74
N TRP A 17 -0.68 -7.66 9.48
CA TRP A 17 -0.79 -8.90 8.72
C TRP A 17 -0.34 -8.70 7.27
N ASP A 18 0.14 -9.77 6.65
CA ASP A 18 0.46 -9.76 5.22
C ASP A 18 -0.83 -9.83 4.37
N LEU A 19 -0.80 -9.19 3.20
CA LEU A 19 -1.93 -9.13 2.28
C LEU A 19 -1.91 -10.22 1.19
N THR A 20 -1.09 -11.27 1.35
CA THR A 20 -0.98 -12.38 0.39
C THR A 20 -2.38 -12.85 -0.04
N PRO A 21 -2.65 -12.96 -1.36
CA PRO A 21 -1.71 -12.99 -2.49
C PRO A 21 -1.23 -11.63 -3.02
N PHE A 22 -1.65 -10.51 -2.42
CA PHE A 22 -1.17 -9.19 -2.79
C PHE A 22 0.17 -8.85 -2.10
N CYS A 23 1.02 -8.08 -2.78
CA CYS A 23 2.28 -7.61 -2.20
C CYS A 23 2.05 -6.36 -1.35
N GLY A 24 1.71 -6.57 -0.09
CA GLY A 24 1.49 -5.50 0.87
C GLY A 24 1.36 -6.01 2.30
N ARG A 25 1.25 -5.06 3.22
CA ARG A 25 0.99 -5.27 4.63
C ARG A 25 -0.14 -4.35 5.07
N SER A 26 -1.01 -4.86 5.91
CA SER A 26 -1.98 -4.05 6.62
C SER A 26 -1.63 -3.97 8.10
N THR A 27 -1.99 -2.86 8.73
CA THR A 27 -1.87 -2.65 10.17
C THR A 27 -3.19 -2.10 10.71
N CYS A 28 -3.70 -2.67 11.79
CA CYS A 28 -4.85 -2.10 12.48
C CYS A 28 -4.39 -0.89 13.30
N VAL A 29 -4.89 0.29 13.00
CA VAL A 29 -4.52 1.53 13.70
C VAL A 29 -5.77 2.24 14.23
N LEU A 30 -5.58 3.11 15.20
CA LEU A 30 -6.61 4.07 15.62
C LEU A 30 -6.32 5.40 14.93
N SER A 31 -7.36 6.07 14.43
CA SER A 31 -7.22 7.43 13.91
C SER A 31 -6.87 8.41 15.02
N ASP A 32 -6.11 9.45 14.69
CA ASP A 32 -5.76 10.55 15.61
C ASP A 32 -6.89 11.59 15.81
N ASP A 33 -8.09 11.29 15.30
CA ASP A 33 -9.29 12.12 15.44
C ASP A 33 -9.78 12.20 16.90
N ALA A 34 -10.49 13.29 17.25
CA ALA A 34 -11.11 13.47 18.57
C ALA A 34 -12.05 12.33 19.00
N GLN A 35 -12.64 11.62 18.03
CA GLN A 35 -13.33 10.35 18.22
C GLN A 35 -12.58 9.26 17.44
N PRO A 36 -11.76 8.44 18.11
CA PRO A 36 -10.89 7.48 17.44
C PRO A 36 -11.69 6.39 16.74
N ARG A 37 -11.40 6.17 15.46
CA ARG A 37 -11.94 5.11 14.63
C ARG A 37 -10.87 4.08 14.34
N LEU A 38 -11.28 2.84 14.16
CA LEU A 38 -10.38 1.80 13.69
C LEU A 38 -10.17 1.95 12.19
N LEU A 39 -8.91 2.00 11.77
CA LEU A 39 -8.50 2.07 10.38
C LEU A 39 -7.58 0.88 10.05
N GLU A 40 -7.73 0.34 8.85
CA GLU A 40 -6.74 -0.55 8.26
C GLU A 40 -5.75 0.30 7.46
N LEU A 41 -4.55 0.50 7.99
CA LEU A 41 -3.47 1.16 7.26
C LEU A 41 -2.82 0.16 6.31
N VAL A 42 -2.96 0.39 5.01
CA VAL A 42 -2.40 -0.47 3.96
C VAL A 42 -1.11 0.13 3.43
N GLU A 43 -0.04 -0.66 3.45
CA GLU A 43 1.25 -0.38 2.80
C GLU A 43 1.46 -1.38 1.66
N ASP A 44 1.59 -0.88 0.44
CA ASP A 44 1.88 -1.68 -0.75
C ASP A 44 3.10 -1.13 -1.51
N CYS A 45 3.38 -1.64 -2.70
CA CYS A 45 4.53 -1.23 -3.50
C CYS A 45 4.39 0.16 -4.14
N GLY A 46 3.29 0.86 -3.92
CA GLY A 46 2.99 2.15 -4.53
C GLY A 46 2.70 2.07 -6.03
N PRO A 47 2.55 3.24 -6.69
CA PRO A 47 2.28 3.30 -8.11
C PRO A 47 3.43 2.72 -8.92
N LEU A 48 3.10 1.99 -9.99
CA LEU A 48 4.10 1.56 -10.96
C LEU A 48 4.67 2.78 -11.71
N PRO A 49 5.96 2.73 -12.08
CA PRO A 49 6.56 3.79 -12.87
C PRO A 49 5.91 3.91 -14.25
N LEU A 50 5.96 5.10 -14.83
CA LEU A 50 5.57 5.37 -16.21
C LEU A 50 6.41 4.51 -17.16
N ALA A 51 5.72 3.82 -18.07
CA ALA A 51 6.36 2.94 -19.04
C ALA A 51 7.35 3.73 -19.91
N ASN A 52 8.58 3.23 -20.03
CA ASN A 52 9.58 3.76 -20.93
C ASN A 52 10.47 2.61 -21.44
N ASP A 53 11.13 2.83 -22.59
CA ASP A 53 11.92 1.77 -23.23
C ASP A 53 13.27 1.47 -22.54
N LYS A 54 13.71 2.38 -21.65
CA LYS A 54 15.04 2.37 -21.03
C LYS A 54 15.08 1.69 -19.66
N CYS A 55 13.93 1.42 -19.06
CA CYS A 55 13.80 0.76 -17.76
C CYS A 55 12.84 -0.42 -17.88
N LYS A 56 13.31 -1.61 -17.54
CA LYS A 56 12.54 -2.86 -17.64
C LYS A 56 12.40 -3.50 -16.28
N LEU A 57 11.27 -4.19 -16.07
CA LEU A 57 11.08 -5.03 -14.90
C LEU A 57 12.17 -6.10 -14.88
N ASP A 58 12.93 -6.15 -13.79
CA ASP A 58 13.95 -7.15 -13.55
C ASP A 58 13.29 -8.39 -12.94
N THR A 59 12.94 -9.36 -13.79
CA THR A 59 12.25 -10.58 -13.38
C THR A 59 13.13 -11.50 -12.54
N GLU A 60 14.45 -11.37 -12.63
CA GLU A 60 15.38 -12.17 -11.81
C GLU A 60 15.46 -11.62 -10.39
N LYS A 61 15.41 -10.29 -10.23
CA LYS A 61 15.41 -9.64 -8.91
C LYS A 61 14.02 -9.54 -8.28
N THR A 62 12.95 -9.61 -9.08
CA THR A 62 11.58 -9.50 -8.58
C THR A 62 11.05 -10.86 -8.11
N ASN A 63 10.97 -11.07 -6.79
CA ASN A 63 10.38 -12.28 -6.22
C ASN A 63 8.94 -12.04 -5.73
N LYS A 64 7.96 -12.25 -6.62
CA LYS A 64 6.54 -11.98 -6.34
C LYS A 64 5.93 -12.80 -5.18
N THR A 65 6.56 -13.88 -4.75
CA THR A 65 6.06 -14.72 -3.65
C THR A 65 6.73 -14.42 -2.32
N ALA A 66 7.70 -13.50 -2.29
CA ALA A 66 8.34 -13.07 -1.05
C ALA A 66 7.36 -12.27 -0.17
N PRO A 67 7.61 -12.17 1.15
CA PRO A 67 6.87 -11.25 2.00
C PRO A 67 7.14 -9.78 1.63
N PHE A 68 6.14 -8.92 1.80
CA PHE A 68 6.32 -7.47 1.67
C PHE A 68 7.39 -6.95 2.65
N PRO A 69 8.32 -6.06 2.23
CA PRO A 69 8.37 -5.34 0.94
C PRO A 69 9.14 -6.06 -0.18
N SER A 70 9.69 -7.24 0.07
CA SER A 70 10.57 -7.94 -0.86
C SER A 70 9.88 -8.49 -2.11
N CYS A 71 8.54 -8.54 -2.13
CA CYS A 71 7.77 -8.88 -3.33
C CYS A 71 7.57 -7.72 -4.31
N CYS A 72 8.01 -6.51 -3.96
CA CYS A 72 7.82 -5.35 -4.81
C CYS A 72 8.63 -5.44 -6.11
N PRO A 73 8.10 -4.89 -7.22
CA PRO A 73 8.76 -4.95 -8.51
C PRO A 73 10.08 -4.18 -8.49
N SER A 74 11.15 -4.85 -8.92
CA SER A 74 12.46 -4.24 -9.12
C SER A 74 12.66 -3.93 -10.60
N PHE A 75 13.14 -2.74 -10.91
CA PHE A 75 13.39 -2.31 -12.29
C PHE A 75 14.88 -2.08 -12.50
N THR A 76 15.37 -2.52 -13.65
CA THR A 76 16.74 -2.25 -14.10
C THR A 76 16.67 -1.31 -15.30
N CYS A 77 17.43 -0.22 -15.20
CA CYS A 77 17.48 0.85 -16.21
C CYS A 77 18.84 0.89 -16.91
N GLU A 78 18.85 1.32 -18.16
CA GLU A 78 20.08 1.69 -18.87
C GLU A 78 20.81 2.84 -18.15
N PRO A 79 22.15 2.95 -18.31
CA PRO A 79 22.91 4.02 -17.67
C PRO A 79 22.36 5.42 -17.97
N GLY A 80 22.03 6.16 -16.92
CA GLY A 80 21.48 7.53 -17.02
C GLY A 80 19.96 7.61 -17.19
N ALA A 81 19.26 6.49 -17.40
CA ALA A 81 17.80 6.46 -17.38
C ALA A 81 17.27 6.42 -15.94
N LYS A 82 16.13 7.07 -15.72
CA LYS A 82 15.46 7.13 -14.41
C LYS A 82 14.00 6.73 -14.59
N LEU A 83 13.45 6.10 -13.55
CA LEU A 83 12.01 5.86 -13.45
C LEU A 83 11.32 7.18 -13.10
N GLU A 84 10.27 7.48 -13.85
CA GLU A 84 9.32 8.54 -13.52
C GLU A 84 8.05 7.88 -13.00
N TYR A 85 7.43 8.44 -11.98
CA TYR A 85 6.21 7.91 -11.37
C TYR A 85 5.04 8.85 -11.63
N PRO A 86 3.82 8.32 -11.80
CA PRO A 86 2.62 9.15 -11.88
C PRO A 86 2.52 10.06 -10.66
N GLU A 87 2.09 11.31 -10.87
CA GLU A 87 1.74 12.20 -9.76
C GLU A 87 0.56 11.61 -8.98
N VAL A 88 0.78 11.30 -7.71
CA VAL A 88 -0.30 10.92 -6.81
C VAL A 88 -1.04 12.20 -6.43
N LYS A 89 -2.26 12.37 -6.91
CA LYS A 89 -3.15 13.42 -6.42
C LYS A 89 -3.46 13.11 -4.96
N THR A 90 -2.74 13.73 -4.05
CA THR A 90 -3.09 13.73 -2.63
C THR A 90 -4.41 14.47 -2.54
N SER A 91 -5.50 13.76 -2.21
CA SER A 91 -6.74 14.43 -1.84
C SER A 91 -6.41 15.28 -0.62
N THR A 92 -6.32 16.59 -0.80
CA THR A 92 -6.28 17.55 0.30
C THR A 92 -7.40 17.18 1.27
N GLU A 93 -7.03 17.03 2.53
CA GLU A 93 -7.89 16.73 3.67
C GLU A 93 -9.26 17.40 3.56
N THR A 94 -10.26 16.72 3.00
CA THR A 94 -11.65 17.08 3.26
C THR A 94 -12.07 16.34 4.50
N SER A 95 -11.69 16.90 5.64
CA SER A 95 -12.54 16.89 6.83
C SER A 95 -13.87 17.55 6.40
N SER A 96 -14.78 16.74 5.88
CA SER A 96 -16.19 17.11 5.73
C SER A 96 -17.00 16.03 6.41
N GLU A 97 -17.25 16.29 7.68
CA GLU A 97 -18.48 15.96 8.40
C GLU A 97 -19.59 15.49 7.46
N GLN A 98 -19.84 14.19 7.44
CA GLN A 98 -21.01 13.63 6.79
C GLN A 98 -22.16 13.73 7.80
N PRO A 99 -23.20 14.57 7.58
CA PRO A 99 -24.29 14.67 8.53
C PRO A 99 -25.06 13.35 8.52
N ALA A 100 -25.21 12.76 9.70
CA ALA A 100 -26.12 11.65 9.95
C ALA A 100 -27.53 12.05 9.45
N LYS A 101 -28.10 11.29 8.52
CA LYS A 101 -29.52 11.37 8.18
C LYS A 101 -30.28 10.40 9.09
N ASN A 102 -31.22 10.99 9.83
CA ASN A 102 -32.26 10.42 10.71
C ASN A 102 -32.70 8.99 10.42
#